data_AF-A0A539E286-F1
#
_entry.id   AF-A0A539E286-F1
#
_cell.length_a   1.000
_cell.length_b   1.000
_cell.length_c   1.000
_cell.angle_alpha   90.00
_cell.angle_beta   90.00
_cell.angle_gamma   90.00
#
_symmetry.space_group_name_H-M   'P 1'
#
loop_
_entity.id
_entity.type
_entity.pdbx_description
1 polymer ?
#
loop_
_entity_poly.entity_id
_entity_poly.type
_entity_poly.pdbx_seq_one_letter_code
_entity_poly.pdbx_strand_id
1 'polypeptide(L)'
;MNVYVRELVSALAQAGVDCTTYTRAVDAALPEVVQVEPGHRVVHVKAGDPKLRKEDLPSVIDDFTDGVHRHLDGEFPAEVLHANYWLSGLVAHRLKHERDMPFVSTFHTLAKVKAEGGDFERHRSSVVPTPSA
;
A
#
# COMPACT_ATOMS: atom_id res chain seq x y z
N MET A 1 -2.38 8.53 -0.32
CA MET A 1 -1.26 7.58 -0.27
C MET A 1 -0.60 7.38 -1.62
N ASN A 2 -1.40 7.16 -2.67
CA ASN A 2 -0.88 6.84 -4.00
C ASN A 2 0.07 7.90 -4.56
N VAL A 3 -0.22 9.19 -4.37
CA VAL A 3 0.70 10.27 -4.78
C VAL A 3 2.03 10.19 -4.03
N TYR A 4 2.01 10.09 -2.69
CA TYR A 4 3.24 9.97 -1.90
C TYR A 4 4.13 8.80 -2.37
N VAL A 5 3.54 7.60 -2.50
CA VAL A 5 4.30 6.42 -2.92
C VAL A 5 4.84 6.60 -4.33
N ARG A 6 4.03 7.12 -5.26
CA ARG A 6 4.47 7.37 -6.63
C ARG A 6 5.66 8.33 -6.67
N GLU A 7 5.55 9.49 -6.01
CA GLU A 7 6.63 10.50 -6.04
C GLU A 7 7.91 9.99 -5.35
N LEU A 8 7.78 9.25 -4.23
CA LEU A 8 8.91 8.62 -3.57
C LEU A 8 9.63 7.63 -4.50
N VAL A 9 8.88 6.72 -5.12
CA VAL A 9 9.45 5.68 -5.97
C VAL A 9 10.02 6.27 -7.25
N SER A 10 9.38 7.29 -7.82
CA SER A 10 9.90 8.07 -8.94
C SER A 10 11.23 8.74 -8.61
N ALA A 11 11.36 9.35 -7.43
CA ALA A 11 12.63 9.93 -6.99
C ALA A 11 13.74 8.87 -6.83
N LEU A 12 13.41 7.68 -6.34
CA LEU A 12 14.36 6.56 -6.25
C LEU A 12 14.79 6.07 -7.63
N ALA A 13 13.85 5.94 -8.58
CA ALA A 13 14.15 5.56 -9.96
C ALA A 13 15.05 6.58 -10.66
N GLN A 14 14.80 7.87 -10.48
CA GLN A 14 15.64 8.95 -11.00
C GLN A 14 17.03 9.00 -10.35
N ALA A 15 17.16 8.48 -9.12
CA ALA A 15 18.44 8.27 -8.45
C ALA A 15 19.16 6.97 -8.88
N GLY A 16 18.57 6.18 -9.79
CA GLY A 16 19.16 4.96 -10.35
C GLY A 16 18.74 3.65 -9.69
N VAL A 17 17.72 3.66 -8.82
CA VAL A 17 17.21 2.45 -8.17
C VAL A 17 16.08 1.84 -8.98
N ASP A 18 16.21 0.58 -9.40
CA ASP A 18 15.10 -0.11 -10.08
C ASP A 18 14.02 -0.53 -9.06
N CYS A 19 12.80 -0.07 -9.27
CA CYS A 19 11.73 -0.11 -8.30
C CYS A 19 10.45 -0.75 -8.87
N THR A 20 9.93 -1.73 -8.13
CA THR A 20 8.64 -2.37 -8.38
C THR A 20 7.67 -2.08 -7.23
N THR A 21 6.59 -1.37 -7.51
CA THR A 21 5.52 -1.11 -6.54
C THR A 21 4.42 -2.16 -6.69
N TYR A 22 4.19 -2.98 -5.67
CA TYR A 22 3.08 -3.94 -5.67
C TYR A 22 1.83 -3.34 -5.03
N THR A 23 0.69 -3.51 -5.68
CA THR A 23 -0.63 -3.13 -5.15
C THR A 23 -1.69 -4.15 -5.54
N ARG A 24 -2.76 -4.28 -4.75
CA ARG A 24 -3.84 -5.23 -5.05
C ARG A 24 -4.60 -4.78 -6.29
N ALA A 25 -4.88 -5.70 -7.20
CA ALA A 25 -5.78 -5.47 -8.32
C ALA A 25 -7.21 -5.24 -7.79
N VAL A 26 -7.82 -4.11 -8.18
CA VAL A 26 -9.21 -3.74 -7.79
C VAL A 26 -10.19 -3.87 -8.95
N ASP A 27 -9.70 -4.24 -10.12
CA ASP A 27 -10.49 -4.54 -11.31
C ASP A 27 -9.74 -5.61 -12.12
N ALA A 28 -10.48 -6.60 -12.64
CA ALA A 28 -9.93 -7.68 -13.46
C ALA A 28 -9.39 -7.21 -14.82
N ALA A 29 -9.84 -6.04 -15.29
CA ALA A 29 -9.37 -5.42 -16.52
C ALA A 29 -8.03 -4.66 -16.36
N LEU A 30 -7.52 -4.51 -15.14
CA LEU A 30 -6.24 -3.83 -14.94
C LEU A 30 -5.10 -4.63 -15.57
N PRO A 31 -4.16 -3.97 -16.29
CA PRO A 31 -2.95 -4.61 -16.72
C PRO A 31 -2.16 -5.07 -15.50
N GLU A 32 -1.57 -6.26 -15.59
CA GLU A 32 -0.76 -6.82 -14.49
C GLU A 32 0.43 -5.92 -14.17
N VAL A 33 1.08 -5.34 -15.19
CA VAL A 33 2.22 -4.45 -15.03
C VAL A 33 1.97 -3.14 -15.75
N VAL A 34 2.25 -2.02 -15.08
CA VAL A 34 2.23 -0.67 -15.65
C VAL A 34 3.62 -0.07 -15.48
N GLN A 35 4.28 0.24 -16.60
CA GLN A 35 5.50 1.05 -16.57
C GLN A 35 5.10 2.50 -16.31
N VAL A 36 5.63 3.09 -15.23
CA VAL A 36 5.38 4.50 -14.89
C VAL A 36 6.40 5.39 -15.59
N GLU A 37 7.68 5.06 -15.44
CA GLU A 37 8.83 5.70 -16.09
C GLU A 37 10.04 4.76 -16.01
N PRO A 38 11.19 5.02 -16.68
CA PRO A 38 12.36 4.15 -16.57
C PRO A 38 12.77 3.87 -15.12
N GLY A 39 12.90 2.60 -14.74
CA GLY A 39 13.23 2.19 -13.36
C GLY A 39 12.07 2.20 -12.37
N HIS A 40 10.84 2.55 -12.77
CA HIS A 40 9.66 2.51 -11.90
C HIS A 40 8.48 1.83 -12.60
N ARG A 41 8.03 0.71 -12.04
CA ARG A 41 6.82 -0.01 -12.46
C ARG A 41 5.88 -0.28 -11.30
N VAL A 42 4.60 -0.46 -11.64
CA VAL A 42 3.55 -0.89 -10.72
C VAL A 42 3.05 -2.27 -11.16
N VAL A 43 2.94 -3.19 -10.21
CA VAL A 43 2.39 -4.53 -10.42
C VAL A 43 1.08 -4.68 -9.66
N HIS A 44 0.02 -5.01 -10.39
CA HIS A 44 -1.31 -5.30 -9.85
C HIS A 44 -1.42 -6.79 -9.51
N VAL A 45 -1.26 -7.12 -8.24
CA VAL A 45 -1.35 -8.49 -7.75
C VAL A 45 -2.82 -8.88 -7.55
N LYS A 46 -3.25 -9.96 -8.17
CA LYS A 46 -4.58 -10.55 -7.96
C LYS A 46 -4.59 -11.25 -6.59
N ALA A 47 -5.42 -10.76 -5.68
CA ALA A 47 -5.63 -11.35 -4.36
C ALA A 47 -7.08 -11.11 -3.91
N GLY A 48 -7.81 -12.20 -3.69
CA GLY A 48 -9.25 -12.22 -3.42
C GLY A 48 -10.13 -11.49 -4.44
N ASP A 49 -11.34 -11.12 -4.01
CA ASP A 49 -12.32 -10.40 -4.84
C ASP A 49 -11.84 -8.94 -5.11
N PRO A 50 -11.79 -8.47 -6.37
CA PRO A 50 -11.48 -7.07 -6.68
C PRO A 50 -12.32 -6.05 -5.90
N LYS A 51 -13.59 -6.36 -5.62
CA LYS A 51 -14.57 -5.51 -4.91
C LYS A 51 -14.55 -5.67 -3.39
N LEU A 52 -13.58 -6.38 -2.83
CA LEU A 52 -13.44 -6.57 -1.39
C LEU A 52 -13.41 -5.23 -0.65
N ARG A 53 -14.18 -5.13 0.44
CA ARG A 53 -14.21 -3.92 1.27
C ARG A 53 -12.88 -3.74 1.99
N LYS A 54 -12.58 -2.51 2.36
CA LYS A 54 -11.29 -2.16 2.97
C LYS A 54 -11.06 -2.89 4.30
N GLU A 55 -12.13 -3.07 5.07
CA GLU A 55 -12.10 -3.76 6.37
C GLU A 55 -11.76 -5.24 6.24
N ASP A 56 -12.07 -5.84 5.09
CA ASP A 56 -11.90 -7.27 4.83
C ASP A 56 -10.54 -7.57 4.16
N LEU A 57 -9.75 -6.54 3.78
CA LEU A 57 -8.41 -6.70 3.19
C LEU A 57 -7.43 -7.59 3.99
N PRO A 58 -7.46 -7.65 5.33
CA PRO A 58 -6.59 -8.58 6.06
C PRO A 58 -6.77 -10.05 5.65
N SER A 59 -7.95 -10.44 5.17
CA SER A 59 -8.26 -11.83 4.78
C SER A 59 -7.53 -12.30 3.52
N VAL A 60 -6.96 -11.39 2.72
CA VAL A 60 -6.30 -11.69 1.45
C VAL A 60 -4.79 -11.41 1.47
N ILE A 61 -4.22 -11.19 2.67
CA ILE A 61 -2.81 -10.85 2.82
C ILE A 61 -1.90 -12.00 2.40
N ASP A 62 -2.28 -13.25 2.67
CA ASP A 62 -1.48 -14.41 2.26
C ASP A 62 -1.46 -14.57 0.74
N ASP A 63 -2.62 -14.54 0.09
CA ASP A 63 -2.74 -14.56 -1.38
C ASP A 63 -1.91 -13.44 -2.04
N PHE A 64 -1.99 -12.23 -1.47
CA PHE A 64 -1.22 -11.09 -1.97
C PHE A 64 0.28 -11.33 -1.78
N THR A 65 0.70 -11.84 -0.63
CA THR A 65 2.10 -12.13 -0.32
C THR A 65 2.67 -13.17 -1.26
N ASP A 66 1.93 -14.25 -1.52
CA ASP A 66 2.34 -15.31 -2.45
C ASP A 66 2.45 -14.77 -3.89
N GLY A 67 1.56 -13.84 -4.27
CA GLY A 67 1.65 -13.12 -5.54
C GLY A 67 2.94 -12.32 -5.66
N VAL A 68 3.27 -11.51 -4.65
CA VAL A 68 4.53 -10.74 -4.62
C VAL A 68 5.75 -11.67 -4.63
N HIS A 69 5.71 -12.76 -3.86
CA HIS A 69 6.78 -13.75 -3.81
C HIS A 69 7.08 -14.31 -5.22
N ARG A 70 6.05 -14.67 -5.99
CA ARG A 70 6.26 -15.18 -7.36
C ARG A 70 6.97 -14.18 -8.27
N HIS A 71 6.63 -12.89 -8.18
CA HIS A 71 7.34 -11.87 -8.96
C HIS A 71 8.79 -11.68 -8.49
N LEU A 72 9.04 -11.73 -7.18
CA LEU A 72 10.40 -11.62 -6.62
C LEU A 72 11.30 -12.80 -7.02
N ASP A 73 10.76 -14.01 -7.24
CA ASP A 73 11.52 -15.19 -7.68
C ASP A 73 11.88 -15.18 -9.17
N GLY A 74 11.21 -14.34 -9.96
CA GLY A 74 11.32 -14.39 -11.41
C GLY A 74 11.46 -13.00 -12.02
N GLU A 75 10.32 -12.40 -12.33
CA GLU A 75 10.24 -11.24 -13.22
C GLU A 75 10.90 -9.98 -12.65
N PHE A 76 10.74 -9.74 -11.34
CA PHE A 76 11.12 -8.49 -10.70
C PHE A 76 11.85 -8.77 -9.37
N PRO A 77 13.08 -9.30 -9.40
CA PRO A 77 13.87 -9.48 -8.19
C PRO A 77 14.13 -8.14 -7.50
N ALA A 78 14.28 -8.18 -6.18
CA ALA A 78 14.62 -7.02 -5.37
C ALA A 78 15.59 -7.39 -4.27
N GLU A 79 16.33 -6.40 -3.76
CA GLU A 79 17.30 -6.57 -2.68
C GLU A 79 16.78 -6.02 -1.35
N VAL A 80 15.74 -5.16 -1.37
CA VAL A 80 15.17 -4.51 -0.18
C VAL A 80 13.65 -4.45 -0.33
N LEU A 81 12.93 -4.64 0.78
CA LEU A 81 11.48 -4.46 0.87
C LEU A 81 11.15 -3.14 1.57
N HIS A 82 10.33 -2.29 0.94
CA HIS A 82 9.80 -1.06 1.56
C HIS A 82 8.27 -1.11 1.67
N ALA A 83 7.75 -1.43 2.85
CA ALA A 83 6.32 -1.40 3.09
C ALA A 83 5.82 0.01 3.35
N ASN A 84 4.74 0.38 2.66
CA ASN A 84 3.98 1.59 2.91
C ASN A 84 2.62 1.21 3.49
N TYR A 85 2.33 1.64 4.73
CA TYR A 85 1.14 1.27 5.52
C TYR A 85 1.21 -0.12 6.19
N TRP A 86 0.40 -0.32 7.23
CA TRP A 86 0.54 -1.47 8.14
C TRP A 86 0.24 -2.83 7.49
N LEU A 87 -0.73 -2.89 6.55
CA LEU A 87 -1.03 -4.13 5.81
C LEU A 87 0.18 -4.58 4.98
N SER A 88 0.80 -3.66 4.25
CA SER A 88 2.04 -3.92 3.50
C SER A 88 3.18 -4.35 4.43
N GLY A 89 3.17 -3.90 5.67
CA GLY A 89 4.11 -4.34 6.70
C GLY A 89 3.97 -5.82 7.04
N LEU A 90 2.76 -6.38 7.04
CA LEU A 90 2.54 -7.82 7.25
C LEU A 90 3.12 -8.65 6.09
N VAL A 91 2.86 -8.21 4.86
CA VAL A 91 3.40 -8.82 3.63
C VAL A 91 4.92 -8.83 3.66
N ALA A 92 5.53 -7.67 3.87
CA ALA A 92 6.99 -7.54 3.89
C ALA A 92 7.63 -8.26 5.08
N HIS A 93 6.94 -8.35 6.23
CA HIS A 93 7.43 -9.09 7.38
C HIS A 93 7.54 -10.60 7.10
N ARG A 94 6.57 -11.18 6.38
CA ARG A 94 6.63 -12.57 5.94
C ARG A 94 7.75 -12.77 4.92
N LEU A 95 7.75 -11.99 3.84
CA LEU A 95 8.74 -12.10 2.76
C LEU A 95 10.17 -11.93 3.26
N LYS A 96 10.43 -11.01 4.20
CA LYS A 96 11.79 -10.83 4.72
C LYS A 96 12.34 -12.07 5.41
N HIS A 97 11.49 -12.87 6.05
CA HIS A 97 11.90 -14.10 6.72
C HIS A 97 12.07 -15.25 5.75
N GLU A 98 11.21 -15.33 4.72
CA GLU A 98 11.32 -16.33 3.66
C GLU A 98 12.56 -16.11 2.76
N ARG A 99 13.01 -14.86 2.62
CA ARG A 99 14.05 -14.45 1.67
C ARG A 99 15.34 -13.92 2.28
N ASP A 100 15.39 -13.78 3.60
CA ASP A 100 16.49 -13.11 4.32
C ASP A 100 16.80 -11.70 3.78
N MET A 101 15.75 -10.89 3.57
CA MET A 101 15.86 -9.56 2.97
C MET A 101 15.79 -8.42 4.01
N PRO A 102 16.54 -7.33 3.83
CA PRO A 102 16.31 -6.07 4.54
C PRO A 102 14.87 -5.54 4.33
N PHE A 103 14.28 -5.04 5.41
CA PHE A 103 12.90 -4.54 5.43
C PHE A 103 12.79 -3.17 6.11
N VAL A 104 12.18 -2.21 5.40
CA VAL A 104 11.84 -0.87 5.89
C VAL A 104 10.32 -0.71 5.89
N SER A 105 9.76 -0.07 6.92
CA SER A 105 8.33 0.23 7.01
C SER A 105 8.09 1.71 7.25
N THR A 106 7.23 2.32 6.42
CA THR A 106 6.68 3.65 6.64
C THR A 106 5.22 3.54 7.06
N PHE A 107 4.93 3.91 8.30
CA PHE A 107 3.56 4.04 8.80
C PHE A 107 3.02 5.42 8.47
N HIS A 108 1.95 5.47 7.70
CA HIS A 108 1.31 6.72 7.28
C HIS A 108 0.29 7.26 8.27
N THR A 109 -0.31 6.35 9.04
CA THR A 109 -1.13 6.66 10.21
C THR A 109 -0.93 5.56 11.25
N LEU A 110 -1.06 5.91 12.53
CA LEU A 110 -1.05 4.97 13.65
C LEU A 110 -2.34 5.19 14.43
N ALA A 111 -3.29 4.26 14.29
CA ALA A 111 -4.64 4.41 14.85
C ALA A 111 -4.63 4.65 16.37
N LYS A 112 -3.77 3.94 17.11
CA LYS A 112 -3.59 4.12 18.55
C LYS A 112 -3.13 5.52 18.92
N VAL A 113 -2.16 6.09 18.18
CA VAL A 113 -1.66 7.46 18.41
C VAL A 113 -2.73 8.49 18.07
N LYS A 114 -3.55 8.24 17.02
CA LYS A 114 -4.70 9.11 16.70
C LYS A 114 -5.73 9.13 17.84
N ALA A 115 -5.99 7.97 18.45
CA ALA A 115 -6.92 7.86 19.57
C ALA A 115 -6.41 8.56 20.84
N GLU A 116 -5.10 8.52 21.09
CA GLU A 116 -4.45 9.17 22.24
C GLU A 116 -4.34 10.70 22.08
N GLY A 117 -4.20 11.20 20.84
CA GLY A 117 -4.09 12.62 20.54
C GLY A 117 -5.42 13.40 20.49
N GLY A 118 -6.56 12.73 20.68
CA GLY A 118 -7.90 13.32 20.55
C GLY A 118 -8.32 13.54 19.09
N ASP A 119 -9.43 12.94 18.67
CA ASP A 119 -10.04 13.23 17.36
C ASP A 119 -10.72 14.61 17.44
N PHE A 120 -9.93 15.68 17.25
CA PHE A 120 -10.40 17.07 17.34
C PHE A 120 -11.36 17.48 16.21
N GLU A 121 -11.60 16.60 15.24
CA GLU A 121 -12.66 16.77 14.23
C GLU A 121 -14.04 16.49 14.86
N ARG A 122 -14.44 17.32 15.83
CA ARG A 122 -15.83 17.40 16.28
C ARG A 122 -16.67 17.86 15.10
N HIS A 123 -17.63 17.00 14.72
CA HIS A 123 -18.84 17.32 13.99
C HIS A 123 -19.26 18.78 14.24
N ARG A 124 -19.04 19.66 13.26
CA ARG A 124 -19.75 20.94 13.18
C ARG A 124 -21.18 20.61 12.76
N SER A 125 -21.99 20.10 13.70
CA SER A 125 -23.43 20.17 13.55
C SER A 125 -23.81 21.65 13.52
N SER A 126 -24.02 22.17 12.32
CA SER A 126 -24.59 23.47 12.05
C SER A 126 -26.00 23.51 12.63
N VAL A 127 -26.12 23.95 13.88
CA VAL A 127 -27.40 24.43 14.42
C VAL A 127 -27.63 25.80 13.80
N VAL A 128 -28.44 25.84 12.73
CA VAL A 128 -28.99 27.09 12.22
C VAL A 128 -30.16 27.44 13.14
N PRO A 129 -30.16 28.58 13.87
CA PRO A 129 -31.30 28.97 14.66
C PRO A 129 -32.41 29.46 13.73
N THR A 130 -33.57 28.83 13.80
CA THR A 130 -34.80 29.32 13.17
C THR A 130 -35.25 30.60 13.88
N PRO A 131 -35.54 31.70 13.15
CA PRO A 131 -36.09 32.90 13.77
C PRO A 131 -37.55 32.66 14.19
N SER A 132 -37.89 33.08 15.41
CA SER A 132 -39.27 33.14 15.88
C SER A 132 -40.07 34.17 15.09
N ALA A 133 -41.32 33.82 14.80
CA ALA A 133 -42.35 34.68 14.19
C ALA A 133 -42.67 35.91 15.04
#